data_AF-A0A5B1AG62-F1
#
_entry.id   AF-A0A5B1AG62-F1
#
_cell.length_a   1.000
_cell.length_b   1.000
_cell.length_c   1.000
_cell.angle_alpha   90.00
_cell.angle_beta   90.00
_cell.angle_gamma   90.00
#
_symmetry.space_group_name_H-M   'P 1'
#
loop_
_entity.id
_entity.type
_entity.pdbx_description
1 polymer ?
#
loop_
_entity_poly.entity_id
_entity_poly.type
_entity_poly.pdbx_seq_one_letter_code
_entity_poly.pdbx_strand_id
1 'polypeptide(L)' 'VSRRGLAAPGAAELAHRLTQLGAEVSITACDTSSAAELAAVLESIPDQHRLTAVIHAAGIVDDAVVSELTESQL' A
#
# COMPACT_ATOMS: atom_id res chain seq x y z
N VAL A 1 0.25 0.00 2.90
CA VAL A 1 -1.08 -0.36 2.38
C VAL A 1 -0.96 -1.06 1.03
N SER A 2 -1.91 -1.92 0.67
CA SER A 2 -2.08 -2.47 -0.68
C SER A 2 -3.52 -2.95 -0.85
N ARG A 3 -4.02 -3.15 -2.08
CA ARG A 3 -5.39 -3.65 -2.30
C ARG A 3 -5.69 -4.98 -1.59
N ARG A 4 -4.68 -5.85 -1.44
CA ARG A 4 -4.83 -7.17 -0.81
C ARG A 4 -4.51 -7.18 0.68
N GLY A 5 -3.81 -6.17 1.22
CA GLY A 5 -3.40 -6.12 2.62
C GLY A 5 -2.71 -7.42 3.08
N LEU A 6 -3.11 -7.93 4.25
CA LEU A 6 -2.59 -9.20 4.80
C LEU A 6 -2.89 -10.44 3.95
N ALA A 7 -3.87 -10.37 3.03
CA ALA A 7 -4.14 -11.45 2.09
C ALA A 7 -3.15 -11.48 0.91
N ALA A 8 -2.23 -10.51 0.81
CA ALA A 8 -1.17 -10.55 -0.19
C ALA A 8 -0.16 -11.69 0.12
N PRO A 9 0.33 -12.40 -0.90
CA PRO A 9 1.38 -13.40 -0.71
C PRO A 9 2.59 -12.83 0.04
N GLY A 10 3.04 -13.51 1.09
CA GLY A 10 4.20 -13.11 1.90
C GLY A 10 3.94 -11.97 2.91
N ALA A 11 2.76 -11.34 2.93
CA ALA A 11 2.50 -10.20 3.83
C ALA A 11 2.62 -10.58 5.32
N ALA A 12 2.09 -11.73 5.72
CA ALA A 12 2.18 -12.21 7.10
C ALA A 12 3.63 -12.50 7.53
N GLU A 13 4.43 -13.11 6.64
CA GLU A 13 5.85 -13.38 6.90
C GLU A 13 6.65 -12.07 7.02
N LEU A 14 6.39 -11.11 6.13
CA LEU A 14 7.01 -9.79 6.15
C LEU A 14 6.70 -9.06 7.47
N ALA A 15 5.43 -9.03 7.88
CA ALA A 15 5.02 -8.43 9.15
C ALA A 15 5.76 -9.08 10.32
N HIS A 16 5.77 -10.42 10.36
CA HIS A 16 6.46 -11.16 11.42
C HIS A 16 7.96 -10.81 11.49
N ARG A 17 8.66 -10.84 10.35
CA ARG A 17 10.10 -10.51 10.28
C ARG A 17 10.39 -9.08 10.76
N LEU A 18 9.60 -8.10 10.35
CA LEU A 18 9.79 -6.71 10.75
C LEU A 18 9.50 -6.50 12.25
N THR A 19 8.47 -7.14 12.79
CA THR A 19 8.19 -7.12 14.23
C THR A 19 9.31 -7.78 15.04
N GLN A 20 9.90 -8.88 14.57
CA GLN A 20 11.06 -9.50 15.22
C GLN A 20 12.30 -8.58 15.24
N LEU A 21 12.40 -7.63 14.30
CA LEU A 21 13.43 -6.59 14.28
C LEU A 21 13.09 -5.37 15.15
N GLY A 22 11.94 -5.38 15.84
CA GLY A 22 11.51 -4.32 16.75
C GLY A 22 10.61 -3.24 16.15
N ALA A 23 10.12 -3.43 14.92
CA ALA A 23 9.20 -2.48 14.30
C ALA A 23 7.72 -2.73 14.68
N GLU A 24 6.97 -1.64 14.87
CA GLU A 24 5.50 -1.69 14.89
C GLU A 24 4.97 -1.64 13.45
N VAL A 25 4.24 -2.67 13.03
CA VAL A 25 3.84 -2.85 11.63
C VAL A 25 2.34 -3.01 11.52
N SER A 26 1.72 -2.21 10.64
CA SER A 26 0.33 -2.38 10.21
C SER A 26 0.28 -2.64 8.71
N ILE A 27 -0.44 -3.68 8.30
CA ILE A 27 -0.70 -4.00 6.90
C ILE A 27 -2.20 -3.90 6.63
N THR A 28 -2.61 -2.77 6.05
CA THR A 28 -4.03 -2.51 5.74
C THR A 28 -4.35 -2.80 4.28
N ALA A 29 -5.47 -3.49 4.06
CA ALA A 29 -6.11 -3.59 2.74
C ALA A 29 -6.73 -2.22 2.41
N CYS A 30 -6.25 -1.58 1.36
CA CYS A 30 -6.70 -0.26 0.93
C CYS A 30 -6.29 -0.03 -0.52
N ASP A 31 -7.22 0.51 -1.32
CA ASP A 31 -6.94 1.07 -2.63
C ASP A 31 -6.48 2.52 -2.49
N THR A 32 -5.24 2.83 -2.89
CA THR A 32 -4.67 4.18 -2.80
C THR A 32 -5.32 5.19 -3.75
N SER A 33 -6.10 4.72 -4.74
CA SER A 33 -6.92 5.59 -5.59
C SER A 33 -8.24 6.01 -4.92
N SER A 34 -8.65 5.32 -3.85
CA SER A 34 -9.84 5.65 -3.07
C SER A 34 -9.49 6.62 -1.95
N ALA A 35 -9.87 7.89 -2.13
CA ALA A 35 -9.62 8.94 -1.14
C ALA A 35 -10.24 8.63 0.24
N ALA A 36 -11.44 8.01 0.24
CA ALA A 36 -12.13 7.64 1.47
C ALA A 36 -11.42 6.51 2.22
N GLU A 37 -10.92 5.49 1.52
CA GLU A 37 -10.14 4.43 2.15
C GLU A 37 -8.81 4.95 2.69
N LEU A 38 -8.13 5.81 1.94
CA LEU A 38 -6.87 6.39 2.38
C LEU A 38 -7.07 7.27 3.62
N ALA A 39 -8.14 8.07 3.68
CA ALA A 39 -8.49 8.84 4.87
C ALA A 39 -8.66 7.95 6.11
N ALA A 40 -9.42 6.86 5.99
CA ALA A 40 -9.61 5.90 7.08
C ALA A 40 -8.28 5.26 7.56
N VAL A 41 -7.35 4.98 6.64
CA VAL A 41 -6.02 4.49 7.02
C VAL A 41 -5.24 5.56 7.77
N LEU A 42 -5.24 6.81 7.29
CA LEU A 42 -4.50 7.90 7.92
C LEU A 42 -5.04 8.23 9.32
N GLU A 43 -6.36 8.17 9.51
CA GLU A 43 -7.01 8.35 10.81
C GLU A 43 -6.70 7.23 11.81
N SER A 44 -6.29 6.05 11.32
CA SER A 44 -5.90 4.91 12.18
C SER A 44 -4.49 5.03 12.77
N ILE A 45 -3.70 6.01 12.34
CA ILE A 45 -2.32 6.21 12.81
C ILE A 45 -2.35 6.84 14.22
N PRO A 46 -1.69 6.24 15.23
CA PRO A 46 -1.69 6.78 16.59
C PRO A 46 -1.03 8.17 16.67
N ASP A 47 -1.60 9.06 17.47
CA ASP A 47 -1.04 10.41 17.68
C ASP A 47 0.37 10.39 18.29
N GLN A 48 0.73 9.35 19.05
CA GLN A 48 2.09 9.17 19.59
C GLN A 48 3.12 8.88 18.48
N HIS A 49 2.67 8.41 17.32
CA HIS A 49 3.50 7.99 16.19
C HIS A 49 3.01 8.66 14.89
N ARG A 50 2.91 10.00 14.89
CA ARG A 50 2.41 10.78 13.73
C ARG A 50 3.22 10.46 12.46
N LEU A 51 2.51 10.36 11.34
CA LEU A 51 3.11 10.15 10.03
C LEU A 51 4.03 11.30 9.64
N THR A 52 5.27 10.98 9.23
CA THR A 52 6.27 11.98 8.81
C THR A 52 6.75 11.80 7.37
N ALA A 53 6.52 10.65 6.76
CA ALA A 53 6.97 10.32 5.42
C ALA A 53 6.01 9.36 4.71
N VAL A 54 5.94 9.47 3.38
CA VAL A 54 5.20 8.54 2.51
C VAL A 54 6.15 8.02 1.44
N ILE A 55 6.20 6.69 1.29
CA ILE A 55 6.86 6.03 0.16
C ILE A 55 5.74 5.50 -0.75
N HIS A 56 5.51 6.16 -1.88
CA HIS A 56 4.51 5.74 -2.85
C HIS A 56 5.10 4.74 -3.83
N ALA A 57 4.99 3.46 -3.49
CA ALA A 57 5.44 2.34 -4.34
C ALA A 57 4.27 1.55 -4.95
N ALA A 58 3.04 2.05 -4.80
CA ALA A 58 1.87 1.43 -5.42
C ALA A 58 1.91 1.69 -6.94
N GLY A 59 1.73 0.63 -7.73
CA GLY A 59 1.72 0.73 -9.18
C GLY A 59 1.29 -0.59 -9.80
N ILE A 60 0.77 -0.49 -11.01
CA ILE A 60 0.59 -1.61 -11.93
C ILE A 60 1.36 -1.26 -13.21
N VAL A 61 1.79 -2.29 -13.92
CA VAL A 61 2.44 -2.14 -15.22
C VAL A 61 1.57 -2.88 -16.22
N ASP A 62 1.21 -2.19 -17.29
CA ASP A 62 0.51 -2.73 -18.45
C ASP A 62 1.27 -2.27 -19.70
N ASP A 63 2.29 -3.03 -20.08
CA ASP A 63 3.27 -2.64 -21.08
C ASP A 63 2.69 -2.75 -22.50
N ALA A 64 2.83 -1.68 -23.28
CA ALA A 64 2.54 -1.65 -24.71
C ALA A 64 3.50 -0.71 -25.45
N VAL A 65 3.70 -0.97 -26.75
CA VAL A 65 4.34 0.03 -27.63
C VAL A 65 3.38 1.19 -27.85
N VAL A 66 3.90 2.38 -28.14
CA VAL A 66 3.08 3.61 -28.26
C VAL A 66 1.94 3.47 -29.28
N SER A 67 2.15 2.74 -30.38
CA SER A 67 1.13 2.51 -31.41
C SER A 67 -0.01 1.56 -30.98
N GLU A 68 0.16 0.85 -29.87
CA GLU A 68 -0.78 -0.16 -29.36
C GLU A 68 -1.39 0.23 -28.00
N LEU A 69 -1.01 1.38 -27.44
CA LEU A 69 -1.63 1.91 -26.22
C LEU A 69 -3.12 2.19 -26.46
N THR A 70 -3.93 1.67 -25.55
CA THR A 70 -5.37 1.95 -25.49
C THR A 70 -5.65 3.10 -24.52
N GLU A 71 -6.82 3.74 -24.61
CA GLU A 71 -7.24 4.77 -23.65
C GLU A 71 -7.25 4.26 -22.20
N SER A 72 -7.57 2.97 -21.98
CA SER A 72 -7.56 2.36 -20.65
C SER A 72 -6.16 2.13 -20.08
N GLN A 73 -5.10 2.28 -20.89
CA GLN A 73 -3.70 2.11 -20.49
C GLN A 73 -2.96 3.45 -20.33
N LEU A 74 -3.65 4.57 -20.56
CA LEU A 74 -3.16 5.94 -20.33
C LEU A 74 -3.59 6.45 -18.94
#